data_AF-A0A8T3QUD4-F1
#
_entry.id   AF-A0A8T3QUD4-F1
#
_cell.length_a   1.000
_cell.length_b   1.000
_cell.length_c   1.000
_cell.angle_alpha   90.00
_cell.angle_beta   90.00
_cell.angle_gamma   90.00
#
_symmetry.space_group_name_H-M   'P 1'
#
loop_
_entity.id
_entity.type
_entity.pdbx_description
1 polymer ?
#
loop_
_entity_poly.entity_id
_entity_poly.type
_entity_poly.pdbx_seq_one_letter_code
_entity_poly.pdbx_strand_id
1 'polypeptide(L)'
;MPVRRPPRATVVFDTYWQFACERQAVYFRRLAGAPAPWTSDPILRGFRFTNTYRAADRTSQFLIGNVIYRGSQDHREQVFRTLLFRLFNLPATWMALKERVGPIEINSFDERAYGQALEEYAATGAPLYSAAYVIPPVPQFGGARKHQQHLRLVRWMLDDRVDDRVAEATSMERIFQLLSTYPSLGRFLSFQLATDLNYGPHLDFDEMDFVAAGPGASEGIRKCFEARDGWTDDDIIRWVTDRQELELARRGLDFMTLWGRRLQLIDCQNLFCEIAKYSRVSHPEFTAPGGRHRLKRTFAPRVDAELPWFPPKWGLNGRIALDRAPRSVEQVDLSLQKV
;
A
#
# COMPACT_ATOMS: atom_id res chain seq x y z
N MET A 1 -1.78 24.76 -23.32
CA MET A 1 -2.44 23.43 -23.33
C MET A 1 -3.94 23.65 -23.45
N PRO A 2 -4.66 23.01 -24.38
CA PRO A 2 -6.11 23.16 -24.45
C PRO A 2 -6.74 22.69 -23.13
N VAL A 3 -7.71 23.44 -22.63
CA VAL A 3 -8.45 23.11 -21.40
C VAL A 3 -9.22 21.81 -21.66
N ARG A 4 -8.76 20.70 -21.06
CA ARG A 4 -9.46 19.41 -21.16
C ARG A 4 -10.80 19.53 -20.41
N ARG A 5 -11.88 19.01 -20.99
CA ARG A 5 -13.18 18.93 -20.30
C ARG A 5 -13.04 18.00 -19.09
N PRO A 6 -13.67 18.30 -17.94
CA PRO A 6 -13.65 17.39 -16.79
C PRO A 6 -14.26 16.03 -17.14
N PRO A 7 -13.75 14.92 -16.57
CA PRO A 7 -14.33 13.60 -16.79
C PRO A 7 -15.77 13.54 -16.25
N ARG A 8 -16.66 12.85 -16.97
CA ARG A 8 -18.07 12.72 -16.58
C ARG A 8 -18.24 11.54 -15.63
N ALA A 9 -18.59 11.86 -14.38
CA ALA A 9 -18.71 10.90 -13.29
C ALA A 9 -20.04 10.12 -13.35
N THR A 10 -20.01 8.89 -12.84
CA THR A 10 -21.17 8.05 -12.55
C THR A 10 -21.47 8.07 -11.04
N VAL A 11 -22.57 7.44 -10.62
CA VAL A 11 -22.89 7.24 -9.19
C VAL A 11 -21.80 6.50 -8.41
N VAL A 12 -20.99 5.67 -9.09
CA VAL A 12 -19.90 4.94 -8.44
C VAL A 12 -18.81 5.89 -7.94
N PHE A 13 -18.67 7.09 -8.54
CA PHE A 13 -17.73 8.10 -8.04
C PHE A 13 -18.19 8.72 -6.70
N ASP A 14 -19.49 8.83 -6.46
CA ASP A 14 -19.98 9.24 -5.13
C ASP A 14 -19.69 8.14 -4.10
N THR A 15 -19.88 6.87 -4.48
CA THR A 15 -19.54 5.72 -3.63
C THR A 15 -18.04 5.59 -3.40
N TYR A 16 -17.17 6.02 -4.32
CA TYR A 16 -15.72 6.07 -4.09
C TYR A 16 -15.38 6.91 -2.85
N TRP A 17 -15.96 8.11 -2.72
CA TRP A 17 -15.70 9.00 -1.59
C TRP A 17 -16.37 8.51 -0.31
N GLN A 18 -17.60 8.00 -0.39
CA GLN A 18 -18.28 7.38 0.75
C GLN A 18 -17.47 6.19 1.29
N PHE A 19 -16.99 5.32 0.40
CA PHE A 19 -16.12 4.20 0.74
C PHE A 19 -14.82 4.68 1.40
N ALA A 20 -14.17 5.71 0.85
CA ALA A 20 -12.93 6.24 1.40
C ALA A 20 -13.11 6.76 2.84
N CYS A 21 -14.19 7.53 3.10
CA CYS A 21 -14.52 8.03 4.43
C CYS A 21 -14.87 6.90 5.40
N GLU A 22 -15.78 6.00 5.04
CA GLU A 22 -16.19 4.93 5.94
C GLU A 22 -15.03 3.97 6.23
N ARG A 23 -14.20 3.67 5.23
CA ARG A 23 -13.04 2.82 5.43
C ARG A 23 -12.01 3.46 6.37
N GLN A 24 -11.85 4.78 6.29
CA GLN A 24 -10.97 5.52 7.18
C GLN A 24 -11.55 5.62 8.61
N ALA A 25 -12.87 5.80 8.74
CA ALA A 25 -13.54 5.73 10.04
C ALA A 25 -13.38 4.35 10.69
N VAL A 26 -13.53 3.26 9.92
CA VAL A 26 -13.24 1.89 10.39
C VAL A 26 -11.80 1.75 10.88
N TYR A 27 -10.83 2.34 10.18
CA TYR A 27 -9.43 2.34 10.62
C TYR A 27 -9.26 3.01 11.99
N PHE A 28 -9.80 4.21 12.19
CA PHE A 28 -9.71 4.92 13.47
C PHE A 28 -10.50 4.25 14.60
N ARG A 29 -11.69 3.69 14.34
CA ARG A 29 -12.45 2.92 15.35
C ARG A 29 -11.66 1.70 15.82
N ARG A 30 -11.02 0.98 14.90
CA ARG A 30 -10.13 -0.16 15.22
C ARG A 30 -8.94 0.31 16.04
N LEU A 31 -8.30 1.39 15.62
CA LEU A 31 -7.16 1.95 16.34
C LEU A 31 -7.55 2.38 17.75
N ALA A 32 -8.74 2.97 17.95
CA ALA A 32 -9.31 3.35 19.24
C ALA A 32 -9.68 2.15 20.15
N GLY A 33 -9.49 0.90 19.70
CA GLY A 33 -9.85 -0.28 20.48
C GLY A 33 -11.36 -0.49 20.61
N ALA A 34 -12.17 0.16 19.76
CA ALA A 34 -13.61 -0.03 19.78
C ALA A 34 -13.98 -1.50 19.48
N PRO A 35 -15.03 -2.05 20.11
CA PRO A 35 -15.48 -3.40 19.80
C PRO A 35 -16.06 -3.49 18.38
N ALA A 36 -16.00 -4.68 17.78
CA ALA A 36 -16.69 -4.96 16.53
C ALA A 36 -18.22 -5.04 16.73
N PRO A 37 -19.05 -4.75 15.70
CA PRO A 37 -18.67 -4.34 14.36
C PRO A 37 -18.24 -2.87 14.27
N TRP A 38 -17.21 -2.59 13.47
CA TRP A 38 -16.67 -1.22 13.30
C TRP A 38 -17.42 -0.38 12.26
N THR A 39 -18.45 -0.92 11.60
CA THR A 39 -19.27 -0.23 10.59
C THR A 39 -20.61 -0.93 10.44
N SER A 40 -21.64 -0.18 10.04
CA SER A 40 -22.94 -0.72 9.65
C SER A 40 -22.94 -1.27 8.22
N ASP A 41 -21.99 -0.87 7.38
CA ASP A 41 -21.87 -1.33 5.99
C ASP A 41 -21.67 -2.86 5.94
N PRO A 42 -22.60 -3.62 5.34
CA PRO A 42 -22.52 -5.08 5.30
C PRO A 42 -21.37 -5.59 4.40
N ILE A 43 -20.98 -4.85 3.37
CA ILE A 43 -19.89 -5.21 2.45
C ILE A 43 -18.54 -5.06 3.18
N LEU A 44 -18.33 -3.94 3.87
CA LEU A 44 -17.10 -3.70 4.65
C LEU A 44 -16.97 -4.64 5.85
N ARG A 45 -18.09 -5.07 6.45
CA ARG A 45 -18.10 -6.11 7.50
C ARG A 45 -17.75 -7.49 6.94
N GLY A 46 -18.28 -7.83 5.78
CA GLY A 46 -18.18 -9.18 5.21
C GLY A 46 -16.88 -9.46 4.47
N PHE A 47 -16.24 -8.43 3.89
CA PHE A 47 -15.14 -8.61 2.95
C PHE A 47 -13.90 -7.78 3.27
N ARG A 48 -12.73 -8.28 2.84
CA ARG A 48 -11.45 -7.63 3.09
C ARG A 48 -11.14 -6.53 2.08
N PHE A 49 -10.93 -5.31 2.58
CA PHE A 49 -10.41 -4.15 1.85
C PHE A 49 -9.14 -3.61 2.51
N THR A 50 -8.28 -2.96 1.72
CA THR A 50 -7.13 -2.21 2.26
C THR A 50 -7.60 -1.01 3.07
N ASN A 51 -6.70 -0.39 3.83
CA ASN A 51 -6.93 0.93 4.40
C ASN A 51 -6.91 2.00 3.30
N THR A 52 -7.50 3.16 3.59
CA THR A 52 -7.53 4.30 2.68
C THR A 52 -6.11 4.80 2.40
N TYR A 53 -5.26 4.86 3.43
CA TYR A 53 -3.83 5.11 3.28
C TYR A 53 -3.09 3.78 3.09
N ARG A 54 -2.39 3.62 1.96
CA ARG A 54 -1.66 2.37 1.64
C ARG A 54 -0.62 2.03 2.71
N ALA A 55 0.07 3.05 3.23
CA ALA A 55 1.09 2.86 4.26
C ALA A 55 0.51 2.28 5.56
N ALA A 56 -0.78 2.49 5.84
CA ALA A 56 -1.46 1.97 7.02
C ALA A 56 -1.85 0.48 6.89
N ASP A 57 -1.73 -0.13 5.70
CA ASP A 57 -1.96 -1.56 5.56
C ASP A 57 -0.97 -2.37 6.40
N ARG A 58 -1.45 -3.45 7.02
CA ARG A 58 -0.63 -4.31 7.90
C ARG A 58 0.70 -4.75 7.28
N THR A 59 0.70 -5.12 6.01
CA THR A 59 1.93 -5.54 5.32
C THR A 59 2.87 -4.37 5.07
N SER A 60 2.33 -3.18 4.76
CA SER A 60 3.11 -1.94 4.63
C SER A 60 3.70 -1.52 5.97
N GLN A 61 2.93 -1.58 7.06
CA GLN A 61 3.40 -1.33 8.41
C GLN A 61 4.55 -2.27 8.81
N PHE A 62 4.43 -3.56 8.46
CA PHE A 62 5.53 -4.50 8.67
C PHE A 62 6.77 -4.14 7.84
N LEU A 63 6.61 -3.85 6.54
CA LEU A 63 7.73 -3.42 5.69
C LEU A 63 8.44 -2.19 6.29
N ILE A 64 7.69 -1.15 6.61
CA ILE A 64 8.24 0.11 7.12
C ILE A 64 8.96 -0.15 8.46
N GLY A 65 8.27 -0.70 9.46
CA GLY A 65 8.80 -0.82 10.83
C GLY A 65 9.74 -2.00 11.09
N ASN A 66 9.74 -3.03 10.24
CA ASN A 66 10.50 -4.28 10.47
C ASN A 66 11.50 -4.65 9.37
N VAL A 67 11.46 -3.97 8.22
CA VAL A 67 12.35 -4.24 7.07
C VAL A 67 13.18 -3.02 6.72
N ILE A 68 12.54 -1.87 6.46
CA ILE A 68 13.22 -0.63 6.04
C ILE A 68 14.00 -0.05 7.22
N TYR A 69 13.33 0.23 8.33
CA TYR A 69 13.91 0.90 9.51
C TYR A 69 14.49 -0.05 10.56
N ARG A 70 14.86 -1.28 10.18
CA ARG A 70 15.57 -2.24 11.04
C ARG A 70 16.86 -2.71 10.38
N GLY A 71 17.89 -2.96 11.20
CA GLY A 71 19.22 -3.34 10.72
C GLY A 71 20.01 -2.12 10.22
N SER A 72 21.02 -2.36 9.37
CA SER A 72 21.83 -1.30 8.77
C SER A 72 20.97 -0.29 8.01
N GLN A 73 21.22 1.00 8.23
CA GLN A 73 20.54 2.10 7.51
C GLN A 73 21.36 2.56 6.30
N ASP A 74 22.33 1.79 5.83
CA ASP A 74 22.98 1.99 4.53
C ASP A 74 21.94 1.87 3.39
N HIS A 75 22.07 2.66 2.32
CA HIS A 75 21.08 2.68 1.23
C HIS A 75 21.01 1.35 0.48
N ARG A 76 22.16 0.69 0.30
CA ARG A 76 22.26 -0.58 -0.43
C ARG A 76 21.53 -1.68 0.30
N GLU A 77 21.73 -1.71 1.61
CA GLU A 77 21.05 -2.58 2.55
C GLU A 77 19.53 -2.40 2.53
N GLN A 78 19.04 -1.16 2.52
CA GLN A 78 17.61 -0.89 2.46
C GLN A 78 16.97 -1.27 1.13
N VAL A 79 17.63 -0.96 0.01
CA VAL A 79 17.15 -1.36 -1.32
C VAL A 79 17.07 -2.89 -1.40
N PHE A 80 18.13 -3.60 -1.01
CA PHE A 80 18.18 -5.06 -0.97
C PHE A 80 17.04 -5.67 -0.15
N ARG A 81 16.91 -5.26 1.12
CA ARG A 81 15.88 -5.80 2.02
C ARG A 81 14.47 -5.50 1.52
N THR A 82 14.24 -4.32 0.95
CA THR A 82 12.93 -3.94 0.41
C THR A 82 12.55 -4.79 -0.80
N LEU A 83 13.49 -4.97 -1.75
CA LEU A 83 13.30 -5.84 -2.91
C LEU A 83 13.02 -7.29 -2.49
N LEU A 84 13.86 -7.85 -1.61
CA LEU A 84 13.72 -9.21 -1.12
C LEU A 84 12.38 -9.44 -0.41
N PHE A 85 11.99 -8.53 0.48
CA PHE A 85 10.70 -8.63 1.16
C PHE A 85 9.53 -8.66 0.17
N ARG A 86 9.58 -7.80 -0.86
CA ARG A 86 8.48 -7.63 -1.81
C ARG A 86 8.32 -8.77 -2.81
N LEU A 87 9.33 -9.61 -3.02
CA LEU A 87 9.18 -10.87 -3.75
C LEU A 87 8.06 -11.75 -3.15
N PHE A 88 8.07 -11.87 -1.83
CA PHE A 88 7.15 -12.72 -1.05
C PHE A 88 5.94 -11.94 -0.54
N ASN A 89 6.16 -10.68 -0.18
CA ASN A 89 5.18 -9.75 0.34
C ASN A 89 4.44 -10.30 1.59
N LEU A 90 5.12 -11.08 2.42
CA LEU A 90 4.54 -11.78 3.55
C LEU A 90 5.46 -11.69 4.78
N PRO A 91 5.02 -11.08 5.90
CA PRO A 91 5.80 -11.00 7.13
C PRO A 91 6.29 -12.35 7.66
N ALA A 92 5.47 -13.40 7.53
CA ALA A 92 5.82 -14.74 8.01
C ALA A 92 7.05 -15.31 7.27
N THR A 93 7.11 -15.15 5.94
CA THR A 93 8.27 -15.54 5.13
C THR A 93 9.52 -14.76 5.51
N TRP A 94 9.40 -13.46 5.74
CA TRP A 94 10.52 -12.62 6.19
C TRP A 94 11.10 -13.08 7.53
N MET A 95 10.23 -13.34 8.51
CA MET A 95 10.66 -13.84 9.83
C MET A 95 11.29 -15.23 9.72
N ALA A 96 10.70 -16.13 8.94
CA ALA A 96 11.22 -17.48 8.74
C ALA A 96 12.59 -17.49 8.04
N LEU A 97 12.80 -16.60 7.06
CA LEU A 97 14.11 -16.37 6.45
C LEU A 97 15.11 -15.91 7.51
N LYS A 98 14.81 -14.81 8.22
CA LYS A 98 15.71 -14.24 9.23
C LYS A 98 16.09 -15.24 10.34
N GLU A 99 15.16 -16.09 10.74
CA GLU A 99 15.41 -17.17 11.72
C GLU A 99 16.43 -18.20 11.21
N ARG A 100 16.39 -18.54 9.92
CA ARG A 100 17.19 -19.61 9.31
C ARG A 100 18.55 -19.15 8.79
N VAL A 101 18.60 -17.96 8.19
CA VAL A 101 19.84 -17.43 7.58
C VAL A 101 20.52 -16.36 8.45
N GLY A 102 19.91 -15.97 9.57
CA GLY A 102 20.40 -14.89 10.42
C GLY A 102 20.02 -13.49 9.90
N PRO A 103 20.81 -12.45 10.25
CA PRO A 103 20.62 -11.10 9.73
C PRO A 103 20.58 -11.10 8.19
N ILE A 104 19.55 -10.46 7.62
CA ILE A 104 19.38 -10.32 6.18
C ILE A 104 20.18 -9.09 5.74
N GLU A 105 21.38 -9.33 5.21
CA GLU A 105 22.34 -8.31 4.81
C GLU A 105 22.84 -8.59 3.38
N ILE A 106 23.20 -7.53 2.66
CA ILE A 106 23.58 -7.63 1.24
C ILE A 106 24.84 -8.49 1.05
N ASN A 107 25.80 -8.36 1.96
CA ASN A 107 27.09 -9.05 1.89
C ASN A 107 27.00 -10.54 2.28
N SER A 108 25.96 -10.93 3.02
CA SER A 108 25.71 -12.33 3.41
C SER A 108 24.63 -12.99 2.55
N PHE A 109 24.13 -12.29 1.53
CA PHE A 109 23.13 -12.83 0.63
C PHE A 109 23.73 -13.98 -0.19
N ASP A 110 23.21 -15.19 0.03
CA ASP A 110 23.57 -16.41 -0.71
C ASP A 110 22.30 -17.09 -1.21
N GLU A 111 22.18 -17.25 -2.53
CA GLU A 111 20.95 -17.74 -3.16
C GLU A 111 20.63 -19.19 -2.77
N ARG A 112 21.66 -20.00 -2.49
CA ARG A 112 21.49 -21.40 -2.13
C ARG A 112 20.98 -21.52 -0.69
N ALA A 113 21.59 -20.82 0.26
CA ALA A 113 21.18 -20.79 1.65
C ALA A 113 19.77 -20.22 1.81
N TYR A 114 19.45 -19.12 1.12
CA TYR A 114 18.12 -18.52 1.14
C TYR A 114 17.08 -19.44 0.47
N GLY A 115 17.45 -20.08 -0.64
CA GLY A 115 16.61 -21.07 -1.32
C GLY A 115 16.27 -22.25 -0.40
N GLN A 116 17.27 -22.82 0.25
CA GLN A 116 17.08 -23.92 1.21
C GLN A 116 16.20 -23.50 2.39
N ALA A 117 16.45 -22.33 2.99
CA ALA A 117 15.64 -21.82 4.10
C ALA A 117 14.15 -21.66 3.72
N LEU A 118 13.88 -21.21 2.48
CA LEU A 118 12.51 -21.10 1.96
C LEU A 118 11.87 -22.46 1.68
N GLU A 119 12.64 -23.44 1.21
CA GLU A 119 12.16 -24.81 1.02
C GLU A 119 11.81 -25.47 2.36
N GLU A 120 12.68 -25.33 3.37
CA GLU A 120 12.43 -25.83 4.72
C GLU A 120 11.19 -25.18 5.34
N TYR A 121 11.00 -23.87 5.18
CA TYR A 121 9.81 -23.20 5.65
C TYR A 121 8.54 -23.63 4.88
N ALA A 122 8.63 -23.79 3.56
CA ALA A 122 7.51 -24.28 2.76
C ALA A 122 7.13 -25.74 3.09
N ALA A 123 8.10 -26.57 3.48
CA ALA A 123 7.87 -27.95 3.87
C ALA A 123 6.99 -28.10 5.12
N THR A 124 6.85 -27.05 5.94
CA THR A 124 5.90 -27.03 7.07
C THR A 124 4.45 -26.78 6.64
N GLY A 125 4.18 -26.68 5.33
CA GLY A 125 2.88 -26.34 4.76
C GLY A 125 2.54 -24.85 4.79
N ALA A 126 3.48 -23.99 5.23
CA ALA A 126 3.28 -22.55 5.28
C ALA A 126 3.40 -21.91 3.88
N PRO A 127 2.58 -20.89 3.55
CA PRO A 127 2.70 -20.20 2.28
C PRO A 127 3.92 -19.27 2.27
N LEU A 128 4.68 -19.27 1.16
CA LEU A 128 5.78 -18.32 0.97
C LEU A 128 5.31 -16.94 0.49
N TYR A 129 4.20 -16.87 -0.24
CA TYR A 129 3.75 -15.65 -0.91
C TYR A 129 2.40 -15.20 -0.38
N SER A 130 2.20 -13.88 -0.30
CA SER A 130 0.86 -13.32 -0.17
C SER A 130 0.12 -13.35 -1.52
N ALA A 131 -1.21 -13.18 -1.49
CA ALA A 131 -2.00 -13.03 -2.72
C ALA A 131 -2.03 -11.59 -3.28
N ALA A 132 -1.34 -10.64 -2.64
CA ALA A 132 -1.22 -9.26 -3.10
C ALA A 132 0.19 -9.04 -3.68
N TYR A 133 0.30 -8.15 -4.68
CA TYR A 133 1.56 -7.85 -5.37
C TYR A 133 2.29 -9.11 -5.87
N VAL A 134 1.55 -10.07 -6.44
CA VAL A 134 2.12 -11.33 -6.90
C VAL A 134 3.09 -11.06 -8.05
N ILE A 135 4.38 -11.22 -7.78
CA ILE A 135 5.42 -11.15 -8.81
C ILE A 135 5.39 -12.45 -9.61
N PRO A 136 5.24 -12.41 -10.95
CA PRO A 136 5.31 -13.59 -11.80
C PRO A 136 6.65 -14.33 -11.65
N PRO A 137 6.69 -15.65 -11.87
CA PRO A 137 7.95 -16.39 -12.01
C PRO A 137 8.85 -15.77 -13.11
N VAL A 138 10.15 -16.05 -13.06
CA VAL A 138 11.14 -15.51 -14.02
C VAL A 138 11.92 -16.68 -14.65
N PRO A 139 11.30 -17.46 -15.56
CA PRO A 139 11.84 -18.74 -16.00
C PRO A 139 13.22 -18.65 -16.67
N GLN A 140 13.55 -17.51 -17.28
CA GLN A 140 14.85 -17.29 -17.92
C GLN A 140 16.03 -17.32 -16.93
N PHE A 141 15.80 -17.13 -15.64
CA PHE A 141 16.83 -17.28 -14.62
C PHE A 141 17.00 -18.74 -14.16
N GLY A 142 16.17 -19.67 -14.64
CA GLY A 142 16.22 -21.08 -14.24
C GLY A 142 15.88 -21.32 -12.77
N GLY A 143 15.92 -22.59 -12.36
CA GLY A 143 15.51 -23.03 -11.02
C GLY A 143 14.14 -23.71 -11.05
N ALA A 144 14.02 -24.81 -10.30
CA ALA A 144 12.86 -25.68 -10.31
C ALA A 144 11.65 -25.04 -9.60
N ARG A 145 11.91 -24.13 -8.65
CA ARG A 145 10.88 -23.47 -7.84
C ARG A 145 10.87 -21.96 -8.10
N LYS A 146 9.68 -21.37 -8.03
CA LYS A 146 9.44 -19.92 -8.22
C LYS A 146 10.34 -19.05 -7.33
N HIS A 147 10.55 -19.43 -6.07
CA HIS A 147 11.37 -18.62 -5.16
C HIS A 147 12.84 -18.60 -5.55
N GLN A 148 13.38 -19.68 -6.13
CA GLN A 148 14.76 -19.73 -6.62
C GLN A 148 14.96 -18.74 -7.79
N GLN A 149 13.98 -18.67 -8.71
CA GLN A 149 13.98 -17.70 -9.80
C GLN A 149 13.94 -16.24 -9.28
N HIS A 150 13.18 -16.00 -8.22
CA HIS A 150 13.10 -14.68 -7.58
C HIS A 150 14.39 -14.29 -6.85
N LEU A 151 15.05 -15.22 -6.16
CA LEU A 151 16.35 -14.98 -5.56
C LEU A 151 17.41 -14.64 -6.62
N ARG A 152 17.40 -15.33 -7.76
CA ARG A 152 18.26 -15.03 -8.92
C ARG A 152 17.96 -13.67 -9.55
N LEU A 153 16.68 -13.27 -9.61
CA LEU A 153 16.31 -11.92 -10.03
C LEU A 153 16.93 -10.88 -9.08
N VAL A 154 16.85 -11.07 -7.77
CA VAL A 154 17.48 -10.14 -6.81
C VAL A 154 18.99 -10.12 -6.97
N ARG A 155 19.65 -11.28 -7.12
CA ARG A 155 21.09 -11.32 -7.44
C ARG A 155 21.42 -10.48 -8.68
N TRP A 156 20.70 -10.71 -9.78
CA TRP A 156 20.91 -9.98 -11.02
C TRP A 156 20.70 -8.46 -10.84
N MET A 157 19.69 -8.05 -10.08
CA MET A 157 19.45 -6.64 -9.75
C MET A 157 20.61 -6.02 -8.96
N LEU A 158 21.19 -6.75 -8.00
CA LEU A 158 22.34 -6.28 -7.24
C LEU A 158 23.60 -6.21 -8.10
N ASP A 159 23.82 -7.19 -8.98
CA ASP A 159 24.93 -7.19 -9.94
C ASP A 159 24.81 -6.02 -10.95
N ASP A 160 23.58 -5.65 -11.33
CA ASP A 160 23.26 -4.46 -12.15
C ASP A 160 23.23 -3.14 -11.34
N ARG A 161 23.72 -3.18 -10.07
CA ARG A 161 23.86 -2.05 -9.15
C ARG A 161 22.56 -1.25 -8.98
N VAL A 162 21.43 -1.95 -8.85
CA VAL A 162 20.12 -1.31 -8.67
C VAL A 162 20.08 -0.40 -7.44
N ASP A 163 20.82 -0.76 -6.39
CA ASP A 163 20.98 0.00 -5.16
C ASP A 163 21.54 1.40 -5.40
N ASP A 164 22.68 1.48 -6.09
CA ASP A 164 23.32 2.77 -6.40
C ASP A 164 22.46 3.57 -7.39
N ARG A 165 21.90 2.92 -8.41
CA ARG A 165 21.06 3.58 -9.42
C ARG A 165 19.74 4.11 -8.85
N VAL A 166 19.21 3.48 -7.81
CA VAL A 166 18.07 4.00 -7.05
C VAL A 166 18.48 5.22 -6.22
N ALA A 167 19.63 5.18 -5.56
CA ALA A 167 20.14 6.31 -4.76
C ALA A 167 20.49 7.53 -5.63
N GLU A 168 20.96 7.31 -6.86
CA GLU A 168 21.30 8.35 -7.83
C GLU A 168 20.07 8.88 -8.61
N ALA A 169 18.92 8.22 -8.50
CA ALA A 169 17.73 8.64 -9.22
C ALA A 169 17.29 10.03 -8.73
N THR A 170 16.86 10.88 -9.66
CA THR A 170 16.46 12.26 -9.38
C THR A 170 14.94 12.43 -9.21
N SER A 171 14.16 11.38 -9.43
CA SER A 171 12.72 11.38 -9.23
C SER A 171 12.16 9.98 -9.02
N MET A 172 10.95 9.92 -8.44
CA MET A 172 10.20 8.66 -8.31
C MET A 172 9.87 8.04 -9.67
N GLU A 173 9.68 8.85 -10.71
CA GLU A 173 9.50 8.37 -12.09
C GLU A 173 10.76 7.66 -12.60
N ARG A 174 11.96 8.17 -12.32
CA ARG A 174 13.22 7.52 -12.73
C ARG A 174 13.40 6.18 -12.04
N ILE A 175 13.07 6.07 -10.76
CA ILE A 175 13.06 4.77 -10.06
C ILE A 175 12.05 3.83 -10.70
N PHE A 176 10.83 4.30 -10.99
CA PHE A 176 9.81 3.50 -11.66
C PHE A 176 10.28 2.99 -13.03
N GLN A 177 10.89 3.86 -13.84
CA GLN A 177 11.42 3.52 -15.16
C GLN A 177 12.54 2.48 -15.05
N LEU A 178 13.48 2.67 -14.12
CA LEU A 178 14.53 1.72 -13.78
C LEU A 178 13.96 0.36 -13.39
N LEU A 179 13.06 0.32 -12.41
CA LEU A 179 12.49 -0.95 -11.94
C LEU A 179 11.70 -1.68 -13.04
N SER A 180 11.11 -0.94 -13.99
CA SER A 180 10.36 -1.51 -15.12
C SER A 180 11.24 -2.17 -16.18
N THR A 181 12.56 -2.02 -16.14
CA THR A 181 13.47 -2.75 -17.05
C THR A 181 13.72 -4.19 -16.61
N TYR A 182 13.43 -4.51 -15.34
CA TYR A 182 13.65 -5.84 -14.79
C TYR A 182 12.48 -6.78 -15.13
N PRO A 183 12.76 -8.06 -15.44
CA PRO A 183 11.71 -9.01 -15.79
C PRO A 183 10.73 -9.22 -14.62
N SER A 184 9.47 -9.48 -14.96
CA SER A 184 8.36 -9.62 -14.00
C SER A 184 7.97 -8.36 -13.21
N LEU A 185 8.74 -7.27 -13.29
CA LEU A 185 8.39 -5.96 -12.73
C LEU A 185 7.65 -5.12 -13.79
N GLY A 186 6.40 -5.49 -14.05
CA GLY A 186 5.51 -4.68 -14.89
C GLY A 186 5.10 -3.37 -14.21
N ARG A 187 4.50 -2.46 -14.98
CA ARG A 187 4.06 -1.11 -14.55
C ARG A 187 3.48 -1.04 -13.12
N PHE A 188 2.55 -1.91 -12.77
CA PHE A 188 1.97 -1.90 -11.44
C PHE A 188 3.01 -2.24 -10.34
N LEU A 189 3.80 -3.28 -10.52
CA LEU A 189 4.77 -3.72 -9.50
C LEU A 189 5.92 -2.72 -9.35
N SER A 190 6.42 -2.17 -10.46
CA SER A 190 7.47 -1.15 -10.44
C SER A 190 7.05 0.10 -9.67
N PHE A 191 5.80 0.55 -9.84
CA PHE A 191 5.31 1.72 -9.09
C PHE A 191 5.18 1.42 -7.60
N GLN A 192 4.67 0.24 -7.24
CA GLN A 192 4.53 -0.15 -5.84
C GLN A 192 5.90 -0.24 -5.15
N LEU A 193 6.89 -0.84 -5.83
CA LEU A 193 8.27 -0.89 -5.34
C LEU A 193 8.92 0.49 -5.24
N ALA A 194 8.71 1.36 -6.23
CA ALA A 194 9.21 2.74 -6.16
C ALA A 194 8.63 3.49 -4.94
N THR A 195 7.33 3.36 -4.67
CA THR A 195 6.72 3.92 -3.46
C THR A 195 7.33 3.32 -2.19
N ASP A 196 7.59 2.02 -2.17
CA ASP A 196 8.17 1.34 -1.00
C ASP A 196 9.58 1.78 -0.68
N LEU A 197 10.41 1.94 -1.71
CA LEU A 197 11.75 2.50 -1.57
C LEU A 197 11.67 3.95 -1.06
N ASN A 198 10.70 4.73 -1.54
CA ASN A 198 10.48 6.11 -1.09
C ASN A 198 9.98 6.24 0.36
N TYR A 199 9.58 5.14 1.03
CA TYR A 199 9.34 5.16 2.47
C TYR A 199 10.64 5.18 3.30
N GLY A 200 11.77 4.80 2.69
CA GLY A 200 13.09 4.83 3.33
C GLY A 200 13.60 6.24 3.60
N PRO A 201 14.62 6.39 4.47
CA PRO A 201 15.24 7.67 4.83
C PRO A 201 16.11 8.28 3.72
N HIS A 202 16.55 7.52 2.72
CA HIS A 202 17.47 8.02 1.67
C HIS A 202 16.79 8.68 0.49
N LEU A 203 15.50 8.44 0.32
CA LEU A 203 14.70 9.02 -0.75
C LEU A 203 13.67 9.94 -0.13
N ASP A 204 13.48 11.12 -0.71
CA ASP A 204 12.46 12.07 -0.27
C ASP A 204 11.70 12.75 -1.40
N PHE A 205 11.28 11.94 -2.38
CA PHE A 205 10.41 12.43 -3.43
C PHE A 205 9.00 12.67 -2.90
N ASP A 206 8.35 13.72 -3.41
CA ASP A 206 6.95 13.99 -3.11
C ASP A 206 6.09 12.85 -3.70
N GLU A 207 5.20 12.29 -2.88
CA GLU A 207 4.25 11.24 -3.31
C GLU A 207 3.15 11.81 -4.22
N MET A 208 3.11 13.13 -4.40
CA MET A 208 2.29 13.84 -5.37
C MET A 208 2.96 14.00 -6.75
N ASP A 209 4.24 13.66 -6.89
CA ASP A 209 4.95 13.87 -8.17
C ASP A 209 4.66 12.78 -9.20
N PHE A 210 4.47 11.53 -8.78
CA PHE A 210 4.37 10.40 -9.71
C PHE A 210 3.32 9.37 -9.31
N VAL A 211 2.55 8.89 -10.29
CA VAL A 211 1.61 7.78 -10.13
C VAL A 211 1.55 6.94 -11.39
N ALA A 212 1.35 5.63 -11.21
CA ALA A 212 1.02 4.73 -12.29
C ALA A 212 -0.21 3.88 -11.92
N ALA A 213 -1.27 4.02 -12.72
CA ALA A 213 -2.46 3.20 -12.60
C ALA A 213 -2.14 1.71 -12.84
N GLY A 214 -2.64 0.86 -11.96
CA GLY A 214 -2.64 -0.60 -12.12
C GLY A 214 -3.99 -1.12 -12.60
N PRO A 215 -4.10 -2.41 -13.01
CA PRO A 215 -5.32 -2.95 -13.60
C PRO A 215 -6.58 -2.79 -12.75
N GLY A 216 -6.45 -2.92 -11.42
CA GLY A 216 -7.56 -2.71 -10.50
C GLY A 216 -7.99 -1.25 -10.40
N ALA A 217 -7.03 -0.31 -10.38
CA ALA A 217 -7.33 1.12 -10.40
C ALA A 217 -8.01 1.53 -11.72
N SER A 218 -7.50 1.06 -12.85
CA SER A 218 -8.12 1.24 -14.17
C SER A 218 -9.54 0.68 -14.25
N GLU A 219 -9.82 -0.46 -13.59
CA GLU A 219 -11.17 -0.99 -13.46
C GLU A 219 -12.08 -0.06 -12.65
N GLY A 220 -11.59 0.47 -11.52
CA GLY A 220 -12.33 1.41 -10.68
C GLY A 220 -12.65 2.70 -11.41
N ILE A 221 -11.66 3.28 -12.09
CA ILE A 221 -11.80 4.51 -12.89
C ILE A 221 -12.90 4.33 -13.95
N ARG A 222 -12.89 3.22 -14.70
CA ARG A 222 -13.92 2.94 -15.71
C ARG A 222 -15.34 2.82 -15.13
N LYS A 223 -15.46 2.41 -13.86
CA LYS A 223 -16.76 2.37 -13.18
C LYS A 223 -17.18 3.75 -12.68
N CYS A 224 -16.25 4.55 -12.17
CA CYS A 224 -16.48 5.90 -11.66
C CYS A 224 -16.73 6.94 -12.77
N PHE A 225 -16.21 6.73 -13.99
CA PHE A 225 -16.31 7.72 -15.07
C PHE A 225 -16.72 7.07 -16.38
N GLU A 226 -17.80 7.58 -16.98
CA GLU A 226 -18.35 7.08 -18.24
C GLU A 226 -17.73 7.76 -19.48
N ALA A 227 -17.31 9.01 -19.36
CA ALA A 227 -16.60 9.74 -20.42
C ALA A 227 -15.32 10.36 -19.85
N ARG A 228 -14.19 10.03 -20.49
CA ARG A 228 -12.85 10.43 -20.04
C ARG A 228 -12.21 11.49 -20.92
N ASP A 229 -12.80 11.91 -22.04
CA ASP A 229 -12.37 13.06 -22.86
C ASP A 229 -10.84 13.24 -23.03
N GLY A 230 -10.11 12.15 -23.30
CA GLY A 230 -8.65 12.16 -23.50
C GLY A 230 -7.79 12.13 -22.22
N TRP A 231 -8.40 12.00 -21.05
CA TRP A 231 -7.71 11.75 -19.78
C TRP A 231 -7.23 10.31 -19.69
N THR A 232 -5.95 10.13 -19.39
CA THR A 232 -5.39 8.81 -19.04
C THR A 232 -5.82 8.43 -17.62
N ASP A 233 -5.67 7.15 -17.24
CA ASP A 233 -5.99 6.71 -15.88
C ASP A 233 -5.12 7.42 -14.82
N ASP A 234 -3.85 7.71 -15.14
CA ASP A 234 -2.97 8.48 -14.25
C ASP A 234 -3.46 9.92 -14.10
N ASP A 235 -3.89 10.55 -15.21
CA ASP A 235 -4.45 11.91 -15.18
C ASP A 235 -5.71 11.98 -14.31
N ILE A 236 -6.57 10.94 -14.39
CA ILE A 236 -7.78 10.85 -13.55
C ILE A 236 -7.40 10.73 -12.07
N ILE A 237 -6.39 9.92 -11.73
CA ILE A 237 -5.94 9.80 -10.33
C ILE A 237 -5.46 11.15 -9.81
N ARG A 238 -4.64 11.87 -10.59
CA ARG A 238 -4.20 13.23 -10.24
C ARG A 238 -5.38 14.18 -10.07
N TRP A 239 -6.27 14.21 -11.05
CA TRP A 239 -7.46 15.06 -11.03
C TRP A 239 -8.34 14.83 -9.79
N VAL A 240 -8.57 13.57 -9.41
CA VAL A 240 -9.34 13.22 -8.21
C VAL A 240 -8.59 13.61 -6.93
N THR A 241 -7.28 13.38 -6.88
CA THR A 241 -6.47 13.66 -5.69
C THR A 241 -6.37 15.17 -5.43
N ASP A 242 -6.14 15.97 -6.48
CA ASP A 242 -6.04 17.43 -6.40
C ASP A 242 -7.35 18.07 -5.92
N ARG A 243 -8.48 17.41 -6.19
CA ARG A 243 -9.83 17.90 -5.88
C ARG A 243 -10.43 17.26 -4.63
N GLN A 244 -9.68 16.44 -3.87
CA GLN A 244 -10.26 15.63 -2.79
C GLN A 244 -11.08 16.45 -1.78
N GLU A 245 -10.58 17.62 -1.35
CA GLU A 245 -11.29 18.47 -0.38
C GLU A 245 -12.58 19.05 -0.99
N LEU A 246 -12.54 19.46 -2.26
CA LEU A 246 -13.71 19.95 -2.99
C LEU A 246 -14.76 18.85 -3.17
N GLU A 247 -14.33 17.64 -3.56
CA GLU A 247 -15.22 16.51 -3.79
C GLU A 247 -15.83 15.98 -2.49
N LEU A 248 -15.08 16.00 -1.38
CA LEU A 248 -15.60 15.71 -0.05
C LEU A 248 -16.62 16.75 0.42
N ALA A 249 -16.29 18.04 0.33
CA ALA A 249 -17.17 19.12 0.74
C ALA A 249 -18.48 19.14 -0.05
N ARG A 250 -18.43 18.94 -1.38
CA ARG A 250 -19.62 18.86 -2.24
C ARG A 250 -20.58 17.74 -1.85
N ARG A 251 -20.07 16.68 -1.22
CA ARG A 251 -20.85 15.52 -0.76
C ARG A 251 -21.22 15.60 0.72
N GLY A 252 -20.82 16.65 1.43
CA GLY A 252 -21.00 16.76 2.87
C GLY A 252 -20.28 15.65 3.64
N LEU A 253 -19.17 15.13 3.11
CA LEU A 253 -18.42 14.05 3.73
C LEU A 253 -17.27 14.60 4.58
N ASP A 254 -17.20 14.17 5.84
CA ASP A 254 -16.08 14.45 6.73
C ASP A 254 -15.05 13.33 6.63
N PHE A 255 -13.85 13.65 6.13
CA PHE A 255 -12.78 12.69 5.95
C PHE A 255 -11.71 12.85 7.03
N MET A 256 -11.51 11.80 7.81
CA MET A 256 -10.48 11.78 8.86
C MET A 256 -9.08 11.60 8.25
N THR A 257 -8.35 12.69 8.08
CA THR A 257 -6.96 12.65 7.59
C THR A 257 -6.05 11.77 8.48
N LEU A 258 -4.90 11.36 7.95
CA LEU A 258 -3.89 10.62 8.72
C LEU A 258 -3.08 11.59 9.61
N TRP A 259 -3.69 12.05 10.70
CA TRP A 259 -3.16 13.08 11.61
C TRP A 259 -2.67 14.35 10.88
N GLY A 260 -3.48 14.85 9.96
CA GLY A 260 -3.20 16.05 9.16
C GLY A 260 -2.58 15.79 7.80
N ARG A 261 -2.13 14.55 7.50
CA ARG A 261 -1.68 14.18 6.15
C ARG A 261 -2.89 13.89 5.25
N ARG A 262 -3.09 14.67 4.18
CA ARG A 262 -4.12 14.40 3.15
C ARG A 262 -3.80 13.15 2.31
N LEU A 263 -4.75 12.65 1.54
CA LEU A 263 -4.52 11.51 0.64
C LEU A 263 -3.48 11.89 -0.41
N GLN A 264 -2.55 10.98 -0.67
CA GLN A 264 -1.55 11.09 -1.73
C GLN A 264 -2.02 10.37 -3.00
N LEU A 265 -1.32 10.56 -4.13
CA LEU A 265 -1.70 9.91 -5.39
C LEU A 265 -1.77 8.39 -5.28
N ILE A 266 -0.83 7.79 -4.54
CA ILE A 266 -0.83 6.34 -4.29
C ILE A 266 -2.06 5.88 -3.52
N ASP A 267 -2.54 6.68 -2.56
CA ASP A 267 -3.73 6.34 -1.77
C ASP A 267 -4.99 6.40 -2.64
N CYS A 268 -5.13 7.45 -3.47
CA CYS A 268 -6.22 7.58 -4.42
C CYS A 268 -6.21 6.48 -5.49
N GLN A 269 -5.03 6.08 -5.99
CA GLN A 269 -4.85 4.92 -6.88
C GLN A 269 -5.35 3.64 -6.19
N ASN A 270 -4.98 3.44 -4.92
CA ASN A 270 -5.35 2.24 -4.16
C ASN A 270 -6.86 2.21 -3.93
N LEU A 271 -7.47 3.35 -3.60
CA LEU A 271 -8.92 3.50 -3.48
C LEU A 271 -9.65 3.15 -4.78
N PHE A 272 -9.09 3.47 -5.95
CA PHE A 272 -9.69 3.04 -7.21
C PHE A 272 -9.65 1.51 -7.38
N CYS A 273 -8.59 0.86 -6.91
CA CYS A 273 -8.54 -0.60 -6.88
C CYS A 273 -9.57 -1.20 -5.90
N GLU A 274 -9.83 -0.54 -4.77
CA GLU A 274 -10.82 -0.99 -3.80
C GLU A 274 -12.26 -0.73 -4.28
N ILE A 275 -12.56 0.43 -4.87
CA ILE A 275 -13.92 0.71 -5.39
C ILE A 275 -14.27 -0.24 -6.53
N ALA A 276 -13.30 -0.65 -7.35
CA ALA A 276 -13.50 -1.66 -8.39
C ALA A 276 -14.05 -2.96 -7.81
N LYS A 277 -13.59 -3.34 -6.62
CA LYS A 277 -14.04 -4.51 -5.85
C LYS A 277 -15.39 -4.25 -5.18
N TYR A 278 -15.50 -3.15 -4.42
CA TYR A 278 -16.69 -2.82 -3.64
C TYR A 278 -17.93 -2.68 -4.52
N SER A 279 -17.81 -1.96 -5.63
CA SER A 279 -18.89 -1.73 -6.62
C SER A 279 -19.40 -2.99 -7.30
N ARG A 280 -18.71 -4.14 -7.21
CA ARG A 280 -19.24 -5.42 -7.74
C ARG A 280 -20.52 -5.85 -7.02
N VAL A 281 -20.66 -5.43 -5.76
CA VAL A 281 -21.82 -5.75 -4.91
C VAL A 281 -22.72 -4.54 -4.78
N SER A 282 -22.18 -3.34 -4.58
CA SER A 282 -23.01 -2.15 -4.36
C SER A 282 -23.62 -1.56 -5.64
N HIS A 283 -22.96 -1.76 -6.80
CA HIS A 283 -23.32 -1.20 -8.11
C HIS A 283 -23.08 -2.24 -9.23
N PRO A 284 -23.72 -3.43 -9.16
CA PRO A 284 -23.44 -4.54 -10.05
C PRO A 284 -23.63 -4.19 -11.54
N GLU A 285 -24.51 -3.25 -11.87
CA GLU A 285 -24.81 -2.74 -13.21
C GLU A 285 -23.61 -2.06 -13.90
N PHE A 286 -22.61 -1.59 -13.13
CA PHE A 286 -21.35 -1.06 -13.67
C PHE A 286 -20.26 -2.13 -13.84
N THR A 287 -20.57 -3.40 -13.59
CA THR A 287 -19.62 -4.50 -13.84
C THR A 287 -19.80 -5.02 -15.27
N ALA A 288 -18.73 -4.93 -16.06
CA ALA A 288 -18.75 -5.35 -17.46
C ALA A 288 -19.19 -6.82 -17.64
N PRO A 289 -19.85 -7.18 -18.76
CA PRO A 289 -20.17 -8.58 -19.09
C PRO A 289 -18.91 -9.47 -19.07
N GLY A 290 -18.97 -10.60 -18.35
CA GLY A 290 -17.82 -11.49 -18.14
C GLY A 290 -16.82 -11.00 -17.08
N GLY A 291 -17.13 -9.89 -16.41
CA GLY A 291 -16.35 -9.34 -15.31
C GLY A 291 -16.41 -10.18 -14.03
N ARG A 292 -15.64 -9.77 -13.02
CA ARG A 292 -15.70 -10.43 -11.70
C ARG A 292 -16.88 -9.86 -10.92
N HIS A 293 -17.90 -10.67 -10.68
CA HIS A 293 -19.11 -10.24 -9.96
C HIS A 293 -19.10 -10.57 -8.45
N ARG A 294 -18.16 -11.42 -7.98
CA ARG A 294 -18.13 -11.88 -6.58
C ARG A 294 -16.87 -11.44 -5.85
N LEU A 295 -17.03 -11.11 -4.56
CA LEU A 295 -15.94 -10.94 -3.62
C LEU A 295 -15.57 -12.30 -3.00
N LYS A 296 -14.28 -12.64 -3.00
CA LYS A 296 -13.80 -13.99 -2.62
C LYS A 296 -13.23 -14.07 -1.20
N ARG A 297 -12.85 -12.93 -0.60
CA ARG A 297 -12.11 -12.91 0.66
C ARG A 297 -12.99 -12.36 1.77
N THR A 298 -13.43 -13.25 2.64
CA THR A 298 -14.11 -12.90 3.88
C THR A 298 -13.18 -12.16 4.83
N PHE A 299 -13.74 -11.26 5.62
CA PHE A 299 -13.03 -10.55 6.66
C PHE A 299 -13.22 -11.25 8.01
N ALA A 300 -12.12 -11.41 8.74
CA ALA A 300 -12.14 -11.88 10.12
C ALA A 300 -11.64 -10.73 11.02
N PRO A 301 -12.46 -10.23 11.96
CA PRO A 301 -12.05 -9.18 12.90
C PRO A 301 -10.77 -9.56 13.65
N ARG A 302 -9.82 -8.63 13.71
CA ARG A 302 -8.63 -8.73 14.54
C ARG A 302 -8.36 -7.38 15.19
N VAL A 303 -8.05 -7.39 16.48
CA VAL A 303 -7.58 -6.22 17.22
C VAL A 303 -6.11 -6.01 16.84
N ASP A 304 -5.80 -4.80 16.35
CA ASP A 304 -4.43 -4.39 16.10
C ASP A 304 -3.88 -3.86 17.45
N ALA A 305 -2.91 -4.58 18.03
CA ALA A 305 -2.41 -4.30 19.38
C ALA A 305 -1.32 -3.20 19.42
N GLU A 306 -0.71 -2.91 18.28
CA GLU A 306 0.40 -1.97 18.17
C GLU A 306 -0.05 -0.67 17.51
N LEU A 307 0.52 0.45 17.98
CA LEU A 307 0.33 1.73 17.31
C LEU A 307 0.97 1.70 15.92
N PRO A 308 0.32 2.31 14.92
CA PRO A 308 0.90 2.41 13.60
C PRO A 308 2.15 3.28 13.66
N TRP A 309 3.13 2.93 12.85
CA TRP A 309 4.38 3.63 12.71
C TRP A 309 4.66 3.89 11.23
N PHE A 310 4.86 5.16 10.89
CA PHE A 310 5.02 5.64 9.52
C PHE A 310 6.45 6.13 9.29
N PRO A 311 6.87 6.35 8.02
CA PRO A 311 8.16 6.95 7.72
C PRO A 311 8.40 8.22 8.57
N PRO A 312 9.51 8.32 9.34
CA PRO A 312 9.77 9.45 10.23
C PRO A 312 9.71 10.81 9.54
N LYS A 313 10.14 10.88 8.27
CA LYS A 313 10.08 12.07 7.43
C LYS A 313 8.66 12.65 7.25
N TRP A 314 7.62 11.87 7.52
CA TRP A 314 6.24 12.38 7.50
C TRP A 314 5.83 13.14 8.76
N GLY A 315 6.62 13.08 9.84
CA GLY A 315 6.34 13.82 11.09
C GLY A 315 5.08 13.36 11.84
N LEU A 316 4.55 12.16 11.54
CA LEU A 316 3.28 11.68 12.12
C LEU A 316 3.46 10.95 13.45
N ASN A 317 4.60 10.27 13.65
CA ASN A 317 4.77 9.36 14.79
C ASN A 317 4.63 10.07 16.16
N GLY A 318 5.05 11.33 16.27
CA GLY A 318 4.84 12.13 17.49
C GLY A 318 3.37 12.48 17.73
N ARG A 319 2.61 12.80 16.67
CA ARG A 319 1.17 13.09 16.77
C ARG A 319 0.37 11.87 17.20
N ILE A 320 0.74 10.70 16.69
CA ILE A 320 0.14 9.40 17.06
C ILE A 320 0.38 9.11 18.54
N ALA A 321 1.60 9.33 19.03
CA ALA A 321 1.94 9.14 20.44
C ALA A 321 1.12 10.07 21.36
N LEU A 322 0.97 11.35 20.99
CA LEU A 322 0.19 12.33 21.75
C LEU A 322 -1.32 12.00 21.78
N ASP A 323 -1.89 11.58 20.64
CA ASP A 323 -3.29 11.16 20.56
C ASP A 323 -3.61 9.94 21.45
N ARG A 324 -2.57 9.17 21.82
CA ARG A 324 -2.68 7.94 22.62
C ARG A 324 -2.22 8.08 24.05
N ALA A 325 -1.64 9.22 24.42
CA ALA A 325 -1.36 9.49 25.81
C ALA A 325 -2.67 9.44 26.60
N PRO A 326 -2.73 8.78 27.77
CA PRO A 326 -3.91 8.86 28.63
C PRO A 326 -4.16 10.33 28.93
N ARG A 327 -5.33 10.85 28.53
CA ARG A 327 -5.75 12.20 28.92
C ARG A 327 -5.87 12.18 30.44
N SER A 328 -5.01 12.94 31.13
CA SER A 328 -5.11 13.10 32.58
C SER A 328 -6.50 13.63 32.90
N VAL A 329 -7.18 12.97 33.85
CA VAL A 329 -8.46 13.40 34.41
C VAL A 329 -8.19 14.58 35.34
N GLU A 330 -7.67 15.69 34.81
CA GLU A 330 -7.44 16.94 35.53
C GLU A 330 -7.59 18.11 34.55
N GLN A 331 -8.81 18.31 34.03
CA GLN A 331 -9.23 19.61 33.48
C GLN A 331 -10.74 19.77 33.33
N VAL A 332 -11.53 18.94 34.03
CA VAL A 332 -12.99 19.07 34.11
C VAL A 332 -13.40 19.37 35.55
N ASP A 333 -12.78 20.37 36.20
CA ASP A 333 -13.39 20.98 37.40
C ASP A 333 -12.78 22.33 37.82
N LEU A 334 -12.78 23.33 36.91
CA LEU A 334 -12.47 24.72 37.30
C LEU A 334 -13.49 25.76 36.82
N SER A 335 -14.65 25.32 36.30
CA SER A 335 -15.75 26.21 35.92
C SER A 335 -16.97 26.16 36.85
N LEU A 336 -16.90 25.45 37.99
CA LEU A 336 -18.00 25.36 38.97
C LEU A 336 -17.62 25.80 40.39
N GLN A 337 -16.67 26.72 40.53
CA GLN A 337 -16.48 27.45 41.79
C GLN A 337 -16.12 28.92 41.54
N LYS A 338 -17.12 29.72 41.15
CA LYS A 338 -17.28 31.10 41.64
C LYS A 338 -18.77 31.38 41.76
N VAL A 339 -19.25 31.32 42.99
CA VAL A 339 -20.45 32.00 43.49
C VAL A 339 -20.25 33.50 43.37
#